data_AF-A0A9X4MI00-F1
#
_entry.id   AF-A0A9X4MI00-F1
#
_cell.length_a   1.000
_cell.length_b   1.000
_cell.length_c   1.000
_cell.angle_alpha   90.00
_cell.angle_beta   90.00
_cell.angle_gamma   90.00
#
_symmetry.space_group_name_H-M   'P 1'
#
loop_
_entity.id
_entity.type
_entity.pdbx_description
1 polymer ?
#
loop_
_entity_poly.entity_id
_entity_poly.type
_entity_poly.pdbx_seq_one_letter_code
_entity_poly.pdbx_strand_id
1 'polypeptide(L)'
;MPKLPKSKYDPIRKLKVIFSGLHFAVSDFSVAYKLVLSVPIFILTFILQQWVDVTLILLATGMMLVAELFNSAIEILCDFVQPQEDRRIGIIKDIAASAAGVSIFVWAATILLESNHLWKLYKLYKS
;
A
#
# COMPACT_ATOMS: atom_id res chain seq x y z
N MET A 1 -13.43 -41.48 3.37
CA MET A 1 -13.02 -40.05 3.26
C MET A 1 -11.74 -39.97 2.44
N PRO A 2 -11.71 -39.22 1.32
CA PRO A 2 -10.47 -38.96 0.60
C PRO A 2 -9.56 -38.07 1.46
N LYS A 3 -8.28 -38.47 1.60
CA LYS A 3 -7.28 -37.70 2.35
C LYS A 3 -6.91 -36.47 1.51
N LEU A 4 -7.13 -35.27 2.03
CA LEU A 4 -6.65 -34.02 1.41
C LEU A 4 -5.14 -34.10 1.18
N PRO A 5 -4.62 -33.75 0.00
CA PRO A 5 -3.19 -33.77 -0.28
C PRO A 5 -2.48 -32.82 0.69
N LYS A 6 -1.49 -33.33 1.44
CA LYS A 6 -0.66 -32.50 2.31
C LYS A 6 0.16 -31.55 1.44
N SER A 7 -0.26 -30.29 1.37
CA SER A 7 0.49 -29.22 0.74
C SER A 7 1.89 -29.15 1.36
N LYS A 8 2.92 -29.43 0.57
CA LYS A 8 4.32 -29.36 1.00
C LYS A 8 4.66 -27.89 1.22
N TYR A 9 4.92 -27.50 2.46
CA TYR A 9 5.27 -26.13 2.81
C TYR A 9 6.61 -25.76 2.15
N ASP A 10 6.59 -24.86 1.17
CA ASP A 10 7.77 -24.37 0.46
C ASP A 10 7.89 -22.84 0.66
N PRO A 11 8.81 -22.37 1.53
CA PRO A 11 9.01 -20.96 1.83
C PRO A 11 9.41 -20.13 0.61
N ILE A 12 10.21 -20.69 -0.29
CA ILE A 12 10.76 -19.99 -1.46
C ILE A 12 9.62 -19.75 -2.47
N ARG A 13 8.74 -20.74 -2.64
CA ARG A 13 7.56 -20.61 -3.47
C ARG A 13 6.60 -19.53 -2.94
N LYS A 14 6.43 -19.41 -1.62
CA LYS A 14 5.65 -18.33 -1.02
C LYS A 14 6.28 -16.96 -1.25
N LEU A 15 7.59 -16.85 -1.07
CA LEU A 15 8.31 -15.60 -1.32
C LEU A 15 8.15 -15.14 -2.78
N LYS A 16 8.29 -16.07 -3.73
CA LYS A 16 8.10 -15.79 -5.16
C LYS A 16 6.67 -15.34 -5.49
N VAL A 17 5.65 -15.92 -4.85
CA VAL A 17 4.25 -15.49 -4.99
C VAL A 17 4.05 -14.07 -4.44
N ILE A 18 4.63 -13.75 -3.29
CA ILE A 18 4.59 -12.40 -2.71
C ILE A 18 5.25 -11.39 -3.66
N PHE A 19 6.45 -11.67 -4.17
CA PHE A 19 7.14 -10.79 -5.11
C PHE A 19 6.40 -10.63 -6.44
N SER A 20 5.77 -11.69 -6.95
CA SER A 20 4.97 -11.61 -8.18
C SER A 20 3.71 -10.74 -7.98
N GLY A 21 3.03 -10.86 -6.84
CA GLY A 21 1.88 -10.01 -6.51
C GLY A 21 2.29 -8.55 -6.28
N LEU A 22 3.42 -8.32 -5.61
CA LEU A 22 3.96 -6.98 -5.40
C LEU A 22 4.41 -6.33 -6.71
N HIS A 23 5.07 -7.07 -7.61
CA HIS A 23 5.44 -6.58 -8.94
C HIS A 23 4.22 -6.18 -9.76
N PHE A 24 3.15 -6.98 -9.73
CA PHE A 24 1.89 -6.65 -10.40
C PHE A 24 1.30 -5.33 -9.88
N ALA A 25 1.23 -5.17 -8.56
CA ALA A 25 0.70 -3.93 -7.95
C ALA A 25 1.60 -2.71 -8.15
N VAL A 26 2.93 -2.86 -8.14
CA VAL A 26 3.87 -1.75 -8.40
C VAL A 26 3.93 -1.39 -9.88
N SER A 27 3.54 -2.31 -10.78
CA SER A 27 3.42 -2.02 -12.21
C SER A 27 2.24 -1.08 -12.51
N ASP A 28 1.25 -0.99 -11.61
CA ASP A 28 0.23 0.04 -11.69
C ASP A 28 0.84 1.41 -11.40
N PHE A 29 0.74 2.30 -12.39
CA PHE A 29 1.29 3.65 -12.35
C PHE A 29 0.83 4.43 -11.10
N SER A 30 -0.39 4.15 -10.62
CA SER A 30 -0.99 4.72 -9.40
C SER A 30 -0.23 4.34 -8.11
N VAL A 31 0.33 3.14 -8.03
CA VAL A 31 1.09 2.68 -6.86
C VAL A 31 2.54 3.16 -6.96
N ALA A 32 3.11 3.12 -8.16
CA ALA A 32 4.49 3.53 -8.42
C ALA A 32 4.75 4.99 -8.01
N TYR A 33 3.88 5.93 -8.39
CA TYR A 33 4.11 7.34 -8.05
C TYR A 33 4.01 7.60 -6.54
N LYS A 34 3.12 6.90 -5.82
CA LYS A 34 2.98 7.03 -4.36
C LYS A 34 4.24 6.56 -3.65
N LEU A 35 4.80 5.43 -4.08
CA LEU A 35 6.07 4.93 -3.57
C LEU A 35 7.23 5.90 -3.83
N VAL A 36 7.34 6.43 -5.05
CA VAL A 36 8.38 7.42 -5.40
C VAL A 36 8.25 8.68 -4.54
N LEU A 37 7.03 9.14 -4.25
CA LEU A 37 6.80 10.30 -3.38
C LEU A 37 7.16 10.03 -1.90
N SER A 38 6.98 8.81 -1.41
CA SER A 38 7.34 8.45 -0.02
C SER A 38 8.86 8.45 0.22
N VAL A 39 9.65 8.09 -0.79
CA VAL A 39 11.10 7.83 -0.65
C VAL A 39 11.91 9.06 -0.19
N PRO A 40 11.77 10.26 -0.79
CA PRO A 40 12.52 11.44 -0.37
C PRO A 40 12.25 11.83 1.09
N ILE A 41 11.00 11.71 1.52
CA ILE A 41 10.58 12.06 2.88
C ILE A 41 11.18 11.06 3.86
N PHE A 42 11.10 9.78 3.55
CA PHE A 42 11.71 8.73 4.36
C PHE A 42 13.22 8.93 4.56
N ILE A 43 13.95 9.26 3.49
CA ILE A 43 15.40 9.55 3.55
C ILE A 43 15.68 10.78 4.42
N LEU A 44 14.91 11.86 4.26
CA LEU A 44 15.10 13.09 5.03
C LEU A 44 14.85 12.89 6.53
N THR A 45 13.78 12.16 6.89
CA THR A 45 13.47 11.83 8.28
C THR A 45 14.54 10.94 8.92
N PHE A 46 15.07 9.98 8.16
CA PHE A 46 16.15 9.10 8.61
C PHE A 46 17.43 9.89 8.92
N ILE A 47 17.78 10.87 8.08
CA ILE A 47 18.95 11.74 8.29
C ILE A 47 18.78 12.61 9.55
N LEU A 48 17.55 13.02 9.88
CA LEU A 48 17.23 13.85 11.06
C LEU A 48 17.04 13.05 12.36
N GLN A 49 17.29 11.73 12.36
CA GLN A 49 17.18 10.81 13.49
C GLN A 49 15.83 10.83 14.23
N GLN A 50 14.74 11.22 13.55
CA GLN A 50 13.39 11.17 14.12
C GLN A 50 12.77 9.78 13.90
N TRP A 51 13.16 8.81 14.73
CA TRP A 51 12.74 7.40 14.58
C TRP A 51 11.21 7.18 14.67
N VAL A 52 10.50 8.05 15.40
CA VAL A 52 9.04 8.02 15.51
C VAL A 52 8.40 8.38 14.16
N ASP A 53 8.87 9.46 13.54
CA ASP A 53 8.41 9.96 12.24
C ASP A 53 8.69 8.92 11.12
N VAL A 54 9.85 8.26 11.14
CA VAL A 54 10.21 7.18 10.19
C VAL A 54 9.23 6.01 10.30
N THR A 55 8.89 5.60 11.53
CA THR A 55 8.01 4.47 11.78
C THR A 55 6.58 4.77 11.32
N LEU A 56 6.10 6.00 11.53
CA LEU A 56 4.78 6.42 11.11
C LEU A 56 4.65 6.48 9.58
N ILE A 57 5.65 7.03 8.88
CA ILE A 57 5.70 7.07 7.41
C ILE A 57 5.72 5.65 6.84
N LEU A 58 6.52 4.75 7.43
CA LEU A 58 6.60 3.36 7.01
C LEU A 58 5.26 2.64 7.18
N LEU A 59 4.62 2.80 8.33
CA LEU A 59 3.32 2.19 8.64
C LEU A 59 2.22 2.72 7.72
N ALA A 60 2.14 4.04 7.54
CA ALA A 60 1.15 4.67 6.67
C ALA A 60 1.33 4.23 5.21
N THR A 61 2.58 4.17 4.73
CA THR A 61 2.88 3.70 3.36
C THR A 61 2.54 2.22 3.21
N GLY A 62 2.90 1.39 4.18
CA GLY A 62 2.57 -0.04 4.17
C GLY A 62 1.07 -0.30 4.16
N MET A 63 0.29 0.41 4.98
CA MET A 63 -1.17 0.30 5.01
C MET A 63 -1.82 0.76 3.70
N MET A 64 -1.32 1.83 3.10
CA MET A 64 -1.76 2.30 1.78
C MET A 64 -1.51 1.24 0.69
N LEU A 65 -0.32 0.64 0.66
CA LEU A 65 -0.01 -0.43 -0.30
C LEU A 65 -0.89 -1.66 -0.13
N VAL A 66 -1.13 -2.08 1.12
CA VAL A 66 -1.99 -3.23 1.43
C VAL A 66 -3.43 -2.98 0.96
N ALA A 67 -3.95 -1.78 1.18
CA ALA A 67 -5.27 -1.38 0.70
C ALA A 67 -5.37 -1.47 -0.83
N GLU A 68 -4.37 -0.97 -1.56
CA GLU A 68 -4.35 -1.02 -3.01
C GLU A 68 -4.26 -2.45 -3.55
N LEU A 69 -3.41 -3.28 -2.94
CA LEU A 69 -3.29 -4.69 -3.26
C LEU A 69 -4.63 -5.43 -3.08
N PHE A 70 -5.37 -5.12 -2.01
CA PHE A 70 -6.69 -5.68 -1.80
C PHE A 70 -7.70 -5.17 -2.82
N ASN A 71 -7.67 -3.89 -3.19
CA ASN A 71 -8.55 -3.36 -4.24
C ASN A 71 -8.35 -4.11 -5.56
N SER A 72 -7.10 -4.21 -6.05
CA SER A 72 -6.79 -4.93 -7.29
C SER A 72 -7.16 -6.41 -7.21
N ALA A 73 -6.93 -7.07 -6.06
CA ALA A 73 -7.32 -8.46 -5.88
C ALA A 73 -8.84 -8.66 -5.92
N ILE A 74 -9.61 -7.75 -5.34
CA ILE A 74 -11.08 -7.78 -5.37
C ILE A 74 -11.59 -7.52 -6.79
N GLU A 75 -11.01 -6.56 -7.51
CA GLU A 75 -11.35 -6.28 -8.91
C GLU A 75 -11.14 -7.51 -9.79
N ILE A 76 -9.96 -8.14 -9.72
CA ILE A 76 -9.62 -9.36 -10.47
C ILE A 76 -10.58 -10.50 -10.11
N LEU A 77 -10.89 -10.68 -8.82
CA LEU A 77 -11.84 -11.70 -8.39
C LEU A 77 -13.24 -11.45 -8.96
N CYS A 78 -13.70 -10.20 -8.93
CA CYS A 78 -15.00 -9.82 -9.46
C CYS A 78 -15.08 -10.07 -10.98
N ASP A 79 -14.03 -9.70 -11.72
CA ASP A 79 -13.94 -9.93 -13.18
C ASP A 79 -13.91 -11.41 -13.52
N PHE A 80 -13.26 -12.22 -12.69
CA PHE A 80 -13.24 -13.66 -12.84
C PHE A 80 -14.61 -14.31 -12.57
N VAL A 81 -15.31 -13.87 -11.52
CA VAL A 81 -16.59 -14.45 -11.11
C VAL A 81 -17.74 -14.02 -12.03
N GLN A 82 -17.74 -12.76 -12.48
CA GLN A 82 -18.82 -12.21 -13.30
C GLN A 82 -18.23 -11.32 -14.41
N PRO A 83 -17.89 -11.92 -15.57
CA PRO A 83 -17.28 -11.19 -16.69
C PRO A 83 -18.22 -10.21 -17.42
N GLN A 84 -19.53 -10.38 -17.25
CA GLN A 84 -20.55 -9.48 -17.82
C GLN A 84 -20.88 -8.38 -16.82
N GLU A 85 -21.07 -7.14 -17.28
CA GLU A 85 -21.35 -6.03 -16.37
C GLU A 85 -22.65 -6.25 -15.57
N ASP A 86 -22.52 -6.38 -14.24
CA ASP A 86 -23.63 -6.44 -13.28
C ASP A 86 -23.47 -5.29 -12.28
N ARG A 87 -24.55 -4.54 -12.07
CA ARG A 87 -24.57 -3.38 -11.17
C ARG A 87 -24.18 -3.71 -9.74
N ARG A 88 -24.45 -4.93 -9.26
CA ARG A 88 -24.07 -5.38 -7.91
C ARG A 88 -22.56 -5.55 -7.77
N ILE A 89 -21.90 -6.06 -8.81
CA ILE A 89 -20.44 -6.18 -8.86
C ILE A 89 -19.81 -4.79 -8.91
N GLY A 90 -20.41 -3.86 -9.66
CA GLY A 90 -20.01 -2.45 -9.66
C GLY A 90 -19.96 -1.86 -8.25
N ILE A 91 -21.03 -2.04 -7.46
CA ILE A 91 -21.07 -1.55 -6.06
C ILE A 91 -19.95 -2.17 -5.20
N ILE A 92 -19.63 -3.45 -5.38
CA ILE A 92 -18.54 -4.11 -4.63
C ILE A 92 -17.19 -3.51 -4.99
N LYS A 93 -16.92 -3.29 -6.29
CA LYS A 93 -15.70 -2.62 -6.76
C LYS A 93 -15.61 -1.19 -6.25
N ASP A 94 -16.72 -0.44 -6.26
CA ASP A 94 -16.76 0.93 -5.76
C ASP A 94 -16.43 1.01 -4.26
N ILE A 95 -16.90 0.06 -3.46
CA ILE A 95 -16.58 -0.04 -2.03
C ILE A 95 -15.09 -0.35 -1.84
N ALA A 96 -14.54 -1.29 -2.61
CA ALA A 96 -13.11 -1.63 -2.55
C ALA A 96 -12.24 -0.43 -2.92
N ALA A 97 -12.58 0.27 -4.00
CA ALA A 97 -11.89 1.47 -4.46
C ALA A 97 -12.00 2.60 -3.43
N SER A 98 -13.15 2.75 -2.78
CA SER A 98 -13.36 3.74 -1.71
C SER A 98 -12.51 3.43 -0.47
N ALA A 99 -12.39 2.14 -0.09
CA ALA A 99 -11.54 1.73 1.03
C ALA A 99 -10.06 2.03 0.76
N ALA A 100 -9.60 1.73 -0.46
CA ALA A 100 -8.28 2.15 -0.94
C ALA A 100 -8.12 3.69 -0.89
N GLY A 101 -9.11 4.42 -1.40
CA GLY A 101 -9.20 5.88 -1.34
C GLY A 101 -8.98 6.47 0.06
N VAL A 102 -9.66 5.92 1.07
CA VAL A 102 -9.50 6.34 2.47
C VAL A 102 -8.07 6.09 2.96
N SER A 103 -7.47 4.94 2.63
CA SER A 103 -6.09 4.62 3.01
C SER A 103 -5.08 5.59 2.39
N ILE A 104 -5.25 5.94 1.11
CA ILE A 104 -4.43 6.94 0.41
C ILE A 104 -4.58 8.32 1.07
N PHE A 105 -5.81 8.71 1.42
CA PHE A 105 -6.05 9.99 2.08
C PHE A 105 -5.32 10.09 3.41
N VAL A 106 -5.41 9.04 4.25
CA VAL A 106 -4.69 8.98 5.53
C VAL A 106 -3.17 9.04 5.31
N TRP A 107 -2.65 8.28 4.34
CA TRP A 107 -1.23 8.32 4.00
C TRP A 107 -0.76 9.71 3.56
N ALA A 108 -1.52 10.39 2.70
CA ALA A 108 -1.20 11.74 2.24
C ALA A 108 -1.24 12.76 3.40
N ALA A 109 -2.22 12.64 4.30
CA ALA A 109 -2.30 13.46 5.49
C ALA A 109 -1.09 13.24 6.42
N THR A 110 -0.68 11.99 6.64
CA THR A 110 0.52 11.65 7.40
C THR A 110 1.75 12.31 6.78
N ILE A 111 1.98 12.14 5.48
CA ILE A 111 3.10 12.77 4.78
C ILE A 111 3.11 14.30 4.96
N LEU A 112 1.94 14.96 4.85
CA LEU A 112 1.82 16.40 5.00
C LEU A 112 2.16 16.85 6.44
N LEU A 113 1.66 16.13 7.44
CA LEU A 113 1.92 16.44 8.85
C LEU A 113 3.41 16.29 9.19
N GLU A 114 4.03 15.19 8.76
CA GLU A 114 5.46 14.93 8.97
C GLU A 114 6.32 15.97 8.24
N SER A 115 5.98 16.32 7.00
CA SER A 115 6.68 17.37 6.25
C SER A 115 6.64 18.72 6.99
N ASN A 116 5.49 19.07 7.58
CA ASN A 116 5.35 20.28 8.39
C ASN A 116 6.15 20.22 9.70
N HIS A 117 6.24 19.05 10.33
CA HIS A 117 7.05 18.84 11.54
C HIS A 117 8.54 19.01 11.25
N LEU A 118 9.05 18.34 10.21
CA LEU A 118 10.43 18.45 9.77
C LEU A 118 10.82 19.87 9.36
N TRP A 119 9.92 20.61 8.69
CA TRP A 119 10.17 22.00 8.31
C TRP A 119 10.33 22.92 9.54
N LYS A 120 9.53 22.71 10.59
CA LYS A 120 9.67 23.45 11.85
C LYS A 120 10.98 23.13 12.55
N LEU A 121 11.36 21.84 12.63
CA LEU A 121 12.64 21.41 13.19
C LEU A 121 13.83 22.01 12.44
N TYR A 122 13.80 21.99 11.10
CA TYR A 122 14.85 22.58 10.27
C TYR A 122 15.01 24.08 10.54
N LYS A 123 13.91 24.83 10.71
CA LYS A 123 13.96 26.25 11.07
C LYS A 123 14.56 26.49 12.46
N LEU A 124 14.25 25.64 13.44
CA LEU A 124 14.79 25.75 14.79
C LEU A 124 16.30 25.48 14.84
N TYR A 125 16.80 24.50 14.07
CA TYR A 125 18.23 24.18 14.02
C TYR A 125 19.07 25.26 13.31
N LYS A 126 18.43 26.10 12.48
CA LYS A 126 19.09 27.16 11.71
C LYS A 126 19.08 28.53 12.43
N SER A 127 18.37 28.67 13.55
CA SER A 127 18.33 29.87 14.38
C SER A 127 19.34 29.82 15.52
#